data_AF-A0A9X2WJF4-F1
#
_entry.id   AF-A0A9X2WJF4-F1
#
_cell.length_a   1.000
_cell.length_b   1.000
_cell.length_c   1.000
_cell.angle_alpha   90.00
_cell.angle_beta   90.00
_cell.angle_gamma   90.00
#
_symmetry.space_group_name_H-M   'P 1'
#
loop_
_entity.id
_entity.type
_entity.pdbx_description
1 polymer ?
#
loop_
_entity_poly.entity_id
_entity_poly.type
_entity_poly.pdbx_seq_one_letter_code
_entity_poly.pdbx_strand_id
1 'polypeptide(L)'
;MKHLQLVFLRHGHCQGGDILRGKTNVPLSEQGLIQMQQAFDSLGKLPDTVYSSSLERCLQFSDLIAKQYQLPIKVLDDLQEIDFGEWDGQTWQTLYQHHELKLNAYWANPWEPEHTPPKGEYLRDFSARVQVAVAQIVWQMLQQSAAEVATKNEQFDAVLPPSVLIVTHGGVMRCIMAAILGVEQAAGIFSQFHLPYAALFHVDVYVEEQYFDNIDQDTFAFKNLSMRLNWPTLSGLTQG
;
A
#
# COMPACT_ATOMS: atom_id res chain seq x y z
N MET A 1 -17.43 -15.59 9.43
CA MET A 1 -16.12 -14.97 9.08
C MET A 1 -16.40 -13.83 8.12
N LYS A 2 -15.97 -12.60 8.41
CA LYS A 2 -16.13 -11.50 7.45
C LYS A 2 -15.00 -11.53 6.41
N HIS A 3 -15.33 -11.12 5.19
CA HIS A 3 -14.41 -11.05 4.06
C HIS A 3 -14.41 -9.62 3.50
N LEU A 4 -13.21 -9.06 3.35
CA LEU A 4 -12.92 -7.74 2.80
C LEU A 4 -11.89 -7.91 1.68
N GLN A 5 -11.97 -7.07 0.64
CA GLN A 5 -10.91 -6.96 -0.37
C GLN A 5 -10.15 -5.64 -0.20
N LEU A 6 -8.83 -5.73 -0.04
CA LEU A 6 -7.94 -4.57 -0.17
C LEU A 6 -7.31 -4.58 -1.56
N VAL A 7 -7.29 -3.43 -2.21
CA VAL A 7 -6.65 -3.22 -3.50
C VAL A 7 -5.55 -2.19 -3.32
N PHE A 8 -4.30 -2.56 -3.54
CA PHE A 8 -3.17 -1.65 -3.42
C PHE A 8 -2.77 -1.15 -4.79
N LEU A 9 -2.69 0.17 -4.96
CA LEU A 9 -2.22 0.85 -6.16
C LEU A 9 -0.94 1.61 -5.86
N ARG A 10 0.17 1.24 -6.52
CA ARG A 10 1.38 2.06 -6.51
C ARG A 10 1.11 3.36 -7.26
N HIS A 11 1.64 4.48 -6.78
CA HIS A 11 1.65 5.71 -7.56
C HIS A 11 2.26 5.52 -8.97
N GLY A 12 1.84 6.36 -9.90
CA GLY A 12 2.36 6.43 -11.26
C GLY A 12 3.73 7.12 -11.32
N HIS A 13 4.28 7.23 -12.52
CA HIS A 13 5.51 7.98 -12.78
C HIS A 13 5.42 9.43 -12.23
N CYS A 14 6.51 9.93 -11.65
CA CYS A 14 6.57 11.24 -10.99
C CYS A 14 7.38 12.26 -11.80
N GLN A 15 7.16 13.55 -11.53
CA GLN A 15 8.05 14.61 -12.01
C GLN A 15 9.37 14.64 -11.22
N GLY A 16 10.38 15.33 -11.75
CA GLY A 16 11.66 15.57 -11.06
C GLY A 16 12.77 14.54 -11.34
N GLY A 17 12.65 13.75 -12.41
CA GLY A 17 13.74 12.88 -12.90
C GLY A 17 14.00 11.62 -12.08
N ASP A 18 15.19 11.04 -12.28
CA ASP A 18 15.61 9.80 -11.63
C ASP A 18 16.35 10.08 -10.31
N ILE A 19 15.57 10.14 -9.23
CA ILE A 19 16.04 10.41 -7.87
C ILE A 19 15.54 9.32 -6.92
N LEU A 20 16.20 9.14 -5.78
CA LEU A 20 15.68 8.31 -4.71
C LEU A 20 14.49 9.02 -4.07
N ARG A 21 13.30 8.42 -4.17
CA ARG A 21 12.04 9.02 -3.70
C ARG A 21 11.53 8.28 -2.48
N GLY A 22 11.86 8.78 -1.30
CA GLY A 22 11.20 8.48 -0.05
C GLY A 22 10.13 9.52 0.24
N LYS A 23 10.35 10.35 1.27
CA LYS A 23 9.43 11.42 1.66
C LYS A 23 9.50 12.67 0.80
N THR A 24 10.48 12.79 -0.10
CA THR A 24 10.54 13.91 -1.04
C THR A 24 9.20 14.04 -1.77
N ASN A 25 8.51 15.17 -1.52
CA ASN A 25 7.15 15.35 -1.98
C ASN A 25 7.16 15.93 -3.40
N VAL A 26 6.75 15.11 -4.35
CA VAL A 26 6.77 15.44 -5.77
C VAL A 26 5.44 15.05 -6.41
N PRO A 27 4.99 15.80 -7.42
CA PRO A 27 3.75 15.50 -8.12
C PRO A 27 3.91 14.34 -9.11
N LEU A 28 2.78 13.80 -9.55
CA LEU A 28 2.73 12.90 -10.71
C LEU A 28 3.13 13.64 -11.99
N SER A 29 3.75 12.92 -12.92
CA SER A 29 3.79 13.39 -14.32
C SER A 29 2.45 13.09 -15.00
N GLU A 30 2.21 13.70 -16.17
CA GLU A 30 1.04 13.38 -16.99
C GLU A 30 0.97 11.88 -17.33
N GLN A 31 2.13 11.28 -17.67
CA GLN A 31 2.25 9.83 -17.86
C GLN A 31 1.85 9.05 -16.61
N GLY A 32 2.25 9.50 -15.42
CA GLY A 32 1.88 8.86 -14.17
C GLY A 32 0.38 8.90 -13.89
N LEU A 33 -0.28 10.01 -14.18
CA LEU A 33 -1.74 10.11 -14.10
C LEU A 33 -2.43 9.13 -15.05
N ILE A 34 -1.97 9.04 -16.30
CA ILE A 34 -2.52 8.08 -17.29
C ILE A 34 -2.34 6.64 -16.80
N GLN A 35 -1.16 6.29 -16.29
CA GLN A 35 -0.86 4.96 -15.76
C GLN A 35 -1.82 4.58 -14.61
N MET A 36 -2.02 5.49 -13.66
CA MET A 36 -2.90 5.25 -12.52
C MET A 36 -4.37 5.18 -12.93
N GLN A 37 -4.80 6.00 -13.89
CA GLN A 37 -6.17 5.93 -14.42
C GLN A 37 -6.43 4.58 -15.09
N GLN A 38 -5.51 4.10 -15.94
CA GLN A 38 -5.63 2.79 -16.58
C GLN A 38 -5.70 1.65 -15.56
N ALA A 39 -4.88 1.70 -14.51
CA ALA A 39 -4.94 0.73 -13.43
C ALA A 39 -6.28 0.80 -12.69
N PHE A 40 -6.76 1.98 -12.35
CA PHE A 40 -8.06 2.17 -11.69
C PHE A 40 -9.23 1.66 -12.55
N ASP A 41 -9.22 1.95 -13.85
CA ASP A 41 -10.25 1.49 -14.78
C ASP A 41 -10.26 -0.05 -14.89
N SER A 42 -9.09 -0.70 -14.73
CA SER A 42 -8.99 -2.16 -14.78
C SER A 42 -9.61 -2.88 -13.58
N LEU A 43 -9.99 -2.16 -12.52
CA LEU A 43 -10.65 -2.76 -11.33
C LEU A 43 -12.03 -3.33 -11.67
N GLY A 44 -12.69 -2.86 -12.73
CA GLY A 44 -14.00 -3.34 -13.18
C GLY A 44 -15.18 -2.97 -12.27
N LYS A 45 -14.92 -2.57 -11.02
CA LYS A 45 -15.89 -2.03 -10.06
C LYS A 45 -15.22 -0.93 -9.23
N LEU A 46 -15.99 0.10 -8.87
CA LEU A 46 -15.54 1.12 -7.94
C LEU A 46 -15.34 0.53 -6.53
N PRO A 47 -14.28 0.94 -5.80
CA PRO A 47 -14.13 0.61 -4.40
C PRO A 47 -15.17 1.34 -3.54
N ASP A 48 -15.47 0.82 -2.36
CA ASP A 48 -16.39 1.48 -1.42
C ASP A 48 -15.73 2.67 -0.71
N THR A 49 -14.40 2.67 -0.57
CA THR A 49 -13.63 3.76 0.04
C THR A 49 -12.20 3.79 -0.50
N VAL A 50 -11.62 5.00 -0.54
CA VAL A 50 -10.22 5.24 -0.91
C VAL A 50 -9.41 5.62 0.34
N TYR A 51 -8.26 4.99 0.54
CA TYR A 51 -7.22 5.45 1.46
C TYR A 51 -6.00 5.88 0.66
N SER A 52 -5.38 6.98 1.04
CA SER A 52 -4.23 7.51 0.33
C SER A 52 -3.09 7.88 1.28
N SER A 53 -1.87 7.63 0.82
CA SER A 53 -0.71 8.36 1.31
C SER A 53 -0.90 9.87 1.10
N SER A 54 -0.51 10.68 2.08
CA SER A 54 -0.55 12.15 1.96
C SER A 54 0.47 12.76 0.99
N LEU A 55 1.51 12.02 0.58
CA LEU A 55 2.44 12.49 -0.47
C LEU A 55 1.68 12.76 -1.76
N GLU A 56 2.01 13.87 -2.42
CA GLU A 56 1.29 14.47 -3.54
C GLU A 56 1.10 13.47 -4.69
N ARG A 57 2.12 12.67 -5.00
CA ARG A 57 2.06 11.63 -6.04
C ARG A 57 0.99 10.54 -5.81
N CYS A 58 0.48 10.37 -4.60
CA CYS A 58 -0.64 9.50 -4.29
C CYS A 58 -1.93 10.32 -4.12
N LEU A 59 -1.85 11.39 -3.34
CA LEU A 59 -3.00 12.20 -2.96
C LEU A 59 -3.66 12.88 -4.17
N GLN A 60 -2.87 13.41 -5.10
CA GLN A 60 -3.38 14.09 -6.30
C GLN A 60 -4.36 13.20 -7.11
N PHE A 61 -3.97 11.95 -7.37
CA PHE A 61 -4.83 11.01 -8.10
C PHE A 61 -6.02 10.58 -7.24
N SER A 62 -5.79 10.34 -5.95
CA SER A 62 -6.83 9.89 -5.01
C SER A 62 -7.95 10.93 -4.87
N ASP A 63 -7.61 12.21 -4.76
CA ASP A 63 -8.56 13.31 -4.73
C ASP A 63 -9.35 13.43 -6.03
N LEU A 64 -8.69 13.20 -7.18
CA LEU A 64 -9.34 13.25 -8.49
C LEU A 64 -10.44 12.18 -8.58
N ILE A 65 -10.10 10.91 -8.30
CA ILE A 65 -11.07 9.81 -8.36
C ILE A 65 -12.15 9.95 -7.29
N ALA A 66 -11.80 10.40 -6.08
CA ALA A 66 -12.77 10.60 -5.01
C ALA A 66 -13.82 11.67 -5.38
N LYS A 67 -13.39 12.78 -5.99
CA LYS A 67 -14.30 13.82 -6.48
C LYS A 67 -15.13 13.35 -7.67
N GLN A 68 -14.50 12.67 -8.63
CA GLN A 68 -15.15 12.21 -9.86
C GLN A 68 -16.25 11.18 -9.59
N TYR A 69 -16.00 10.24 -8.68
CA TYR A 69 -16.91 9.12 -8.38
C TYR A 69 -17.64 9.27 -7.03
N GLN A 70 -17.49 10.42 -6.36
CA GLN A 70 -18.09 10.73 -5.05
C GLN A 70 -17.76 9.67 -3.98
N LEU A 71 -16.52 9.18 -3.99
CA LEU A 71 -16.05 8.16 -3.05
C LEU A 71 -15.57 8.80 -1.76
N PRO A 72 -15.81 8.18 -0.58
CA PRO A 72 -15.14 8.56 0.65
C PRO A 72 -13.62 8.41 0.48
N ILE A 73 -12.86 9.41 0.93
CA ILE A 73 -11.41 9.37 0.98
C ILE A 73 -10.90 9.62 2.41
N LYS A 74 -9.90 8.86 2.82
CA LYS A 74 -9.13 9.09 4.05
C LYS A 74 -7.65 9.15 3.73
N VAL A 75 -6.97 10.13 4.30
CA VAL A 75 -5.53 10.34 4.10
C VAL A 75 -4.78 9.87 5.35
N LEU A 76 -3.75 9.04 5.16
CA LEU A 76 -2.93 8.48 6.24
C LEU A 76 -1.45 8.71 5.96
N ASP A 77 -0.76 9.38 6.89
CA ASP A 77 0.70 9.58 6.80
C ASP A 77 1.48 8.26 6.95
N ASP A 78 0.92 7.28 7.64
CA ASP A 78 1.55 5.96 7.78
C ASP A 78 1.58 5.15 6.48
N LEU A 79 0.88 5.61 5.43
CA LEU A 79 0.97 5.07 4.08
C LEU A 79 2.04 5.74 3.21
N GLN A 80 2.76 6.74 3.71
CA GLN A 80 3.87 7.36 2.98
C GLN A 80 5.02 6.37 2.75
N GLU A 81 5.85 6.62 1.72
CA GLU A 81 7.06 5.83 1.46
C GLU A 81 8.05 5.95 2.63
N ILE A 82 9.01 5.02 2.70
CA ILE A 82 10.09 5.07 3.68
C ILE A 82 10.86 6.41 3.61
N ASP A 83 11.23 6.94 4.77
CA ASP A 83 12.08 8.12 4.86
C ASP A 83 13.54 7.73 4.59
N PHE A 84 14.10 8.15 3.46
CA PHE A 84 15.52 7.91 3.18
C PHE A 84 16.44 8.99 3.77
N GLY A 85 15.90 9.90 4.59
CA GLY A 85 16.67 10.89 5.34
C GLY A 85 17.50 11.78 4.42
N GLU A 86 18.81 11.82 4.64
CA GLU A 86 19.70 12.65 3.82
C GLU A 86 19.82 12.20 2.37
N TRP A 87 19.44 10.96 2.03
CA TRP A 87 19.47 10.47 0.65
C TRP A 87 18.23 10.88 -0.16
N ASP A 88 17.16 11.30 0.51
CA ASP A 88 15.90 11.62 -0.12
C ASP A 88 16.06 12.76 -1.14
N GLY A 89 15.54 12.55 -2.36
CA GLY A 89 15.54 13.55 -3.42
C GLY A 89 16.87 13.70 -4.18
N GLN A 90 17.92 12.97 -3.79
CA GLN A 90 19.18 12.95 -4.53
C GLN A 90 19.09 12.08 -5.78
N THR A 91 19.82 12.45 -6.83
CA THR A 91 19.95 11.61 -8.03
C THR A 91 20.74 10.34 -7.70
N TRP A 92 20.42 9.23 -8.36
CA TRP A 92 21.19 7.99 -8.20
C TRP A 92 22.67 8.18 -8.51
N GLN A 93 23.00 8.99 -9.52
CA GLN A 93 24.39 9.34 -9.83
C GLN A 93 25.11 9.96 -8.63
N THR A 94 24.49 10.95 -7.97
CA THR A 94 25.07 11.62 -6.80
C THR A 94 25.24 10.63 -5.65
N LEU A 95 24.20 9.82 -5.40
CA LEU A 95 24.22 8.78 -4.36
C LEU A 95 25.36 7.79 -4.59
N TYR A 96 25.50 7.21 -5.79
CA TYR A 96 26.60 6.29 -6.08
C TYR A 96 27.98 6.97 -6.02
N GLN A 97 28.10 8.24 -6.41
CA GLN A 97 29.38 8.95 -6.32
C GLN A 97 29.84 9.19 -4.87
N HIS A 98 28.91 9.46 -3.95
CA HIS A 98 29.24 9.86 -2.58
C HIS A 98 29.02 8.78 -1.52
N HIS A 99 28.20 7.77 -1.81
CA HIS A 99 27.69 6.81 -0.83
C HIS A 99 27.67 5.36 -1.32
N GLU A 100 28.39 5.00 -2.40
CA GLU A 100 28.38 3.65 -3.00
C GLU A 100 28.41 2.50 -1.99
N LEU A 101 29.39 2.49 -1.08
CA LEU A 101 29.53 1.41 -0.10
C LEU A 101 28.30 1.27 0.80
N LYS A 102 27.73 2.40 1.25
CA LYS A 102 26.57 2.41 2.13
C LYS A 102 25.28 2.06 1.38
N LEU A 103 25.14 2.49 0.12
CA LEU A 103 24.03 2.08 -0.75
C LEU A 103 24.04 0.58 -1.01
N ASN A 104 25.20 0.03 -1.35
CA ASN A 104 25.34 -1.41 -1.59
C ASN A 104 25.01 -2.21 -0.34
N ALA A 105 25.46 -1.77 0.84
CA ALA A 105 25.10 -2.39 2.12
C ALA A 105 23.59 -2.32 2.39
N TYR A 106 22.97 -1.16 2.16
CA TYR A 106 21.52 -0.99 2.31
C TYR A 106 20.73 -1.92 1.38
N TRP A 107 21.06 -2.00 0.09
CA TRP A 107 20.32 -2.85 -0.85
C TRP A 107 20.60 -4.34 -0.66
N ALA A 108 21.74 -4.70 -0.06
CA ALA A 108 22.06 -6.07 0.31
C ALA A 108 21.32 -6.53 1.56
N ASN A 109 21.16 -5.67 2.58
CA ASN A 109 20.41 -5.98 3.79
C ASN A 109 19.90 -4.70 4.48
N PRO A 110 18.72 -4.18 4.10
CA PRO A 110 18.20 -2.92 4.65
C PRO A 110 17.65 -3.08 6.09
N TRP A 111 17.61 -4.30 6.63
CA TRP A 111 17.17 -4.58 7.99
C TRP A 111 18.24 -4.29 9.05
N GLU A 112 19.51 -4.22 8.67
CA GLU A 112 20.58 -3.85 9.59
C GLU A 112 20.51 -2.34 9.91
N PRO A 113 20.40 -1.96 11.20
CA PRO A 113 20.32 -0.55 11.59
C PRO A 113 21.51 0.29 11.08
N GLU A 114 22.69 -0.31 10.99
CA GLU A 114 23.91 0.37 10.52
C GLU A 114 23.85 0.75 9.03
N HIS A 115 23.06 0.02 8.24
CA HIS A 115 22.87 0.30 6.82
C HIS A 115 21.85 1.42 6.57
N THR A 116 21.07 1.80 7.60
CA THR A 116 20.04 2.84 7.48
C THR A 116 20.67 4.18 7.06
N PRO A 117 20.08 4.90 6.09
CA PRO A 117 20.57 6.22 5.68
C PRO A 117 20.65 7.19 6.86
N PRO A 118 21.58 8.16 6.86
CA PRO A 118 21.62 9.18 7.89
C PRO A 118 20.28 9.92 8.00
N LYS A 119 19.73 10.03 9.22
CA LYS A 119 18.41 10.61 9.51
C LYS A 119 17.23 9.92 8.80
N GLY A 120 17.44 8.73 8.22
CA GLY A 120 16.39 7.93 7.62
C GLY A 120 15.60 7.14 8.66
N GLU A 121 14.47 6.61 8.21
CA GLU A 121 13.63 5.68 8.96
C GLU A 121 14.25 4.29 8.92
N TYR A 122 14.29 3.61 10.07
CA TYR A 122 14.70 2.21 10.11
C TYR A 122 13.65 1.34 9.41
N LEU A 123 14.07 0.36 8.61
CA LEU A 123 13.15 -0.49 7.87
C LEU A 123 12.15 -1.24 8.77
N ARG A 124 12.56 -1.59 10.00
CA ARG A 124 11.68 -2.20 11.01
C ARG A 124 10.54 -1.26 11.43
N ASP A 125 10.83 0.03 11.58
CA ASP A 125 9.87 1.03 12.04
C ASP A 125 8.91 1.37 10.88
N PHE A 126 9.46 1.47 9.66
CA PHE A 126 8.68 1.56 8.42
C PHE A 126 7.69 0.40 8.28
N SER A 127 8.17 -0.84 8.40
CA SER A 127 7.33 -2.03 8.28
C SER A 127 6.24 -2.04 9.36
N ALA A 128 6.60 -1.72 10.61
CA ALA A 128 5.66 -1.68 11.72
C ALA A 128 4.54 -0.65 11.51
N ARG A 129 4.86 0.60 11.13
CA ARG A 129 3.83 1.62 10.89
C ARG A 129 2.90 1.26 9.73
N VAL A 130 3.45 0.65 8.67
CA VAL A 130 2.67 0.21 7.51
C VAL A 130 1.69 -0.91 7.89
N GLN A 131 2.14 -1.89 8.67
CA GLN A 131 1.27 -2.97 9.17
C GLN A 131 0.18 -2.44 10.09
N VAL A 132 0.50 -1.51 10.99
CA VAL A 132 -0.48 -0.84 11.86
C VAL A 132 -1.51 -0.08 11.02
N ALA A 133 -1.10 0.68 10.01
CA ALA A 133 -2.01 1.41 9.14
C ALA A 133 -3.00 0.47 8.42
N VAL A 134 -2.52 -0.64 7.87
CA VAL A 134 -3.40 -1.61 7.19
C VAL A 134 -4.35 -2.29 8.18
N ALA A 135 -3.89 -2.64 9.38
CA ALA A 135 -4.77 -3.18 10.42
C ALA A 135 -5.88 -2.17 10.81
N GLN A 136 -5.53 -0.88 10.96
CA GLN A 136 -6.50 0.18 11.23
C GLN A 136 -7.51 0.37 10.09
N ILE A 137 -7.08 0.29 8.83
CA ILE A 137 -7.98 0.34 7.67
C ILE A 137 -9.00 -0.80 7.75
N VAL A 138 -8.52 -2.04 7.95
CA VAL A 138 -9.38 -3.21 8.07
C VAL A 138 -10.35 -3.04 9.23
N TRP A 139 -9.87 -2.64 10.41
CA TRP A 139 -10.71 -2.37 11.58
C TRP A 139 -11.84 -1.39 11.26
N GLN A 140 -11.52 -0.23 10.66
CA GLN A 140 -12.51 0.78 10.32
C GLN A 140 -13.56 0.27 9.34
N MET A 141 -13.17 -0.51 8.33
CA MET A 141 -14.11 -1.09 7.37
C MET A 141 -15.05 -2.08 8.02
N LEU A 142 -14.55 -2.90 8.95
CA LEU A 142 -15.35 -3.87 9.68
C LEU A 142 -16.41 -3.21 10.57
N GLN A 143 -16.07 -2.07 11.19
CA GLN A 143 -16.99 -1.28 12.00
C GLN A 143 -18.08 -0.61 11.16
N GLN A 144 -17.72 -0.07 9.99
CA GLN A 144 -18.68 0.51 9.05
C GLN A 144 -19.68 -0.53 8.54
N SER A 145 -19.18 -1.70 8.14
CA SER A 145 -20.02 -2.82 7.68
C SER A 145 -20.98 -3.31 8.78
N ALA A 146 -20.56 -3.35 10.05
CA ALA A 146 -21.43 -3.73 11.16
C ALA A 146 -22.58 -2.72 11.37
N ALA A 147 -22.28 -1.41 11.27
CA ALA A 147 -23.28 -0.36 11.42
C ALA A 147 -24.32 -0.39 10.28
N GLU A 148 -23.90 -0.67 9.04
CA GLU A 148 -24.80 -0.72 7.89
C GLU A 148 -25.78 -1.90 7.99
N VAL A 149 -25.32 -3.09 8.38
CA VAL A 149 -26.18 -4.27 8.57
C VAL A 149 -27.22 -4.04 9.67
N ALA A 150 -26.87 -3.34 10.76
CA ALA A 150 -27.82 -3.01 11.81
C ALA A 150 -28.95 -2.07 11.36
N THR A 151 -28.74 -1.31 10.28
CA THR A 151 -29.71 -0.33 9.76
C THR A 151 -30.55 -0.82 8.59
N LYS A 152 -30.08 -1.83 7.84
CA LYS A 152 -30.76 -2.35 6.64
C LYS A 152 -31.16 -3.80 6.86
N ASN A 153 -32.44 -4.02 7.20
CA ASN A 153 -33.11 -5.32 7.32
C ASN A 153 -33.26 -6.01 5.93
N GLU A 154 -32.16 -6.22 5.19
CA GLU A 154 -32.19 -6.84 3.86
C GLU A 154 -31.50 -8.21 3.88
N GLN A 155 -32.16 -9.20 3.26
CA GLN A 155 -31.63 -10.54 3.01
C GLN A 155 -30.48 -10.44 1.99
N PHE A 156 -29.27 -10.82 2.43
CA PHE A 156 -28.05 -10.81 1.61
C PHE A 156 -28.08 -11.91 0.54
N ASP A 157 -28.47 -11.56 -0.69
CA ASP A 157 -28.10 -12.31 -1.90
C ASP A 157 -26.67 -11.92 -2.29
N ALA A 158 -25.77 -12.92 -2.41
CA ALA A 158 -24.37 -12.87 -2.87
C ALA A 158 -23.75 -11.47 -3.13
N VAL A 159 -23.66 -10.64 -2.09
CA VAL A 159 -23.01 -9.32 -2.18
C VAL A 159 -21.51 -9.56 -2.23
N LEU A 160 -20.85 -9.07 -3.29
CA LEU A 160 -19.38 -9.05 -3.37
C LEU A 160 -18.78 -8.44 -2.09
N PRO A 161 -17.63 -8.93 -1.60
CA PRO A 161 -17.05 -8.41 -0.37
C PRO A 161 -16.80 -6.90 -0.49
N PRO A 162 -16.98 -6.12 0.60
CA PRO A 162 -16.61 -4.71 0.60
C PRO A 162 -15.15 -4.54 0.18
N SER A 163 -14.86 -3.50 -0.59
CA SER A 163 -13.54 -3.27 -1.15
C SER A 163 -12.98 -1.88 -0.86
N VAL A 164 -11.67 -1.84 -0.61
CA VAL A 164 -10.92 -0.62 -0.33
C VAL A 164 -9.82 -0.46 -1.36
N LEU A 165 -9.71 0.73 -1.94
CA LEU A 165 -8.52 1.11 -2.72
C LEU A 165 -7.53 1.85 -1.81
N ILE A 166 -6.28 1.38 -1.76
CA ILE A 166 -5.18 1.96 -1.01
C ILE A 166 -4.14 2.47 -2.01
N VAL A 167 -4.04 3.78 -2.17
CA VAL A 167 -3.07 4.43 -3.07
C VAL A 167 -1.79 4.77 -2.30
N THR A 168 -0.68 4.12 -2.66
CA THR A 168 0.57 4.15 -1.87
C THR A 168 1.82 3.93 -2.75
N HIS A 169 2.92 3.46 -2.17
CA HIS A 169 4.26 3.41 -2.75
C HIS A 169 4.83 2.00 -2.82
N GLY A 170 5.98 1.88 -3.48
CA GLY A 170 6.60 0.59 -3.75
C GLY A 170 7.12 -0.11 -2.49
N GLY A 171 7.71 0.63 -1.56
CA GLY A 171 8.21 0.07 -0.30
C GLY A 171 7.07 -0.40 0.61
N VAL A 172 5.99 0.38 0.71
CA VAL A 172 4.78 0.02 1.48
C VAL A 172 4.18 -1.29 0.97
N MET A 173 3.98 -1.38 -0.35
CA MET A 173 3.47 -2.55 -1.02
C MET A 173 4.33 -3.80 -0.78
N ARG A 174 5.66 -3.66 -0.84
CA ARG A 174 6.59 -4.74 -0.52
C ARG A 174 6.53 -5.17 0.93
N CYS A 175 6.41 -4.23 1.87
CA CYS A 175 6.26 -4.56 3.30
C CYS A 175 5.02 -5.44 3.52
N ILE A 176 3.88 -5.06 2.95
CA ILE A 176 2.64 -5.83 3.08
C ILE A 176 2.77 -7.20 2.41
N MET A 177 3.32 -7.28 1.20
CA MET A 177 3.58 -8.56 0.54
C MET A 177 4.50 -9.46 1.38
N ALA A 178 5.58 -8.91 1.94
CA ALA A 178 6.53 -9.67 2.74
C ALA A 178 5.89 -10.20 4.04
N ALA A 179 5.07 -9.38 4.70
CA ALA A 179 4.35 -9.74 5.91
C ALA A 179 3.33 -10.86 5.65
N ILE A 180 2.57 -10.77 4.55
CA ILE A 180 1.61 -11.83 4.15
C ILE A 180 2.33 -13.15 3.84
N LEU A 181 3.50 -13.08 3.20
CA LEU A 181 4.27 -14.26 2.80
C LEU A 181 5.18 -14.82 3.91
N GLY A 182 5.30 -14.14 5.05
CA GLY A 182 6.19 -14.54 6.15
C GLY A 182 7.68 -14.43 5.82
N VAL A 183 8.05 -13.49 4.95
CA VAL A 183 9.44 -13.29 4.45
C VAL A 183 9.94 -11.87 4.66
N GLU A 184 9.47 -11.18 5.69
CA GLU A 184 9.75 -9.77 5.97
C GLU A 184 11.26 -9.47 5.90
N GLN A 185 12.08 -10.29 6.54
CA GLN A 185 13.54 -10.09 6.59
C GLN A 185 14.30 -10.57 5.34
N ALA A 186 13.61 -11.07 4.31
CA ALA A 186 14.26 -11.47 3.07
C ALA A 186 14.68 -10.23 2.27
N ALA A 187 15.99 -9.96 2.22
CA ALA A 187 16.54 -8.79 1.50
C ALA A 187 16.06 -8.67 0.05
N GLY A 188 15.85 -9.81 -0.62
CA GLY A 188 15.39 -9.86 -2.01
C GLY A 188 14.01 -9.23 -2.25
N ILE A 189 13.15 -9.05 -1.24
CA ILE A 189 11.83 -8.46 -1.45
C ILE A 189 11.93 -6.99 -1.89
N PHE A 190 12.97 -6.27 -1.47
CA PHE A 190 13.19 -4.86 -1.81
C PHE A 190 14.05 -4.67 -3.07
N SER A 191 14.94 -5.60 -3.38
CA SER A 191 15.91 -5.46 -4.48
C SER A 191 15.63 -6.34 -5.71
N GLN A 192 14.97 -7.48 -5.55
CA GLN A 192 14.78 -8.48 -6.62
C GLN A 192 13.35 -8.53 -7.17
N PHE A 193 12.38 -7.98 -6.43
CA PHE A 193 10.99 -7.96 -6.87
C PHE A 193 10.69 -6.70 -7.67
N HIS A 194 10.42 -6.84 -8.98
CA HIS A 194 10.00 -5.73 -9.82
C HIS A 194 8.51 -5.43 -9.59
N LEU A 195 8.21 -4.24 -9.08
CA LEU A 195 6.85 -3.72 -8.93
C LEU A 195 6.80 -2.41 -9.70
N PRO A 196 6.24 -2.36 -10.92
CA PRO A 196 6.26 -1.16 -11.75
C PRO A 196 5.35 -0.05 -11.22
N TYR A 197 5.44 1.15 -11.80
CA TYR A 197 4.48 2.23 -11.55
C TYR A 197 3.06 1.80 -11.89
N ALA A 198 2.08 2.30 -11.13
CA ALA A 198 0.67 1.91 -11.23
C ALA A 198 0.40 0.40 -11.12
N ALA A 199 1.34 -0.37 -10.55
CA ALA A 199 1.09 -1.77 -10.25
C ALA A 199 -0.06 -1.92 -9.25
N LEU A 200 -0.85 -2.96 -9.47
CA LEU A 200 -1.95 -3.38 -8.60
C LEU A 200 -1.64 -4.74 -7.98
N PHE A 201 -2.03 -4.91 -6.73
CA PHE A 201 -2.33 -6.25 -6.20
C PHE A 201 -3.55 -6.21 -5.30
N HIS A 202 -4.18 -7.37 -5.15
CA HIS A 202 -5.37 -7.54 -4.35
C HIS A 202 -5.03 -8.40 -3.14
N VAL A 203 -5.64 -8.11 -2.00
CA VAL A 203 -5.52 -8.92 -0.79
C VAL A 203 -6.93 -9.24 -0.30
N ASP A 204 -7.27 -10.52 -0.27
CA ASP A 204 -8.45 -10.97 0.45
C ASP A 204 -8.10 -11.05 1.94
N VAL A 205 -8.90 -10.39 2.76
CA VAL A 205 -8.76 -10.38 4.22
C VAL A 205 -9.95 -11.10 4.83
N TYR A 206 -9.65 -12.12 5.62
CA TYR A 206 -10.60 -12.94 6.34
C TYR A 206 -10.44 -12.68 7.83
N VAL A 207 -11.55 -12.30 8.48
CA VAL A 207 -11.57 -11.98 9.91
C VAL A 207 -12.59 -12.86 10.61
N GLU A 208 -12.14 -13.58 11.63
CA GLU A 208 -13.00 -14.45 12.44
C GLU A 208 -13.99 -13.64 13.27
N GLU A 209 -15.15 -14.23 13.53
CA GLU A 209 -16.25 -13.49 14.17
C GLU A 209 -15.95 -13.04 15.59
N GLN A 210 -15.10 -13.77 16.30
CA GLN A 210 -14.65 -13.44 17.66
C GLN A 210 -13.97 -12.06 17.77
N TYR A 211 -13.44 -11.51 16.67
CA TYR A 211 -12.84 -10.18 16.65
C TYR A 211 -13.88 -9.04 16.59
N PHE A 212 -15.17 -9.32 16.39
CA PHE A 212 -16.23 -8.30 16.34
C PHE A 212 -16.83 -7.98 17.71
N ASP A 213 -16.87 -8.96 18.61
CA ASP A 213 -17.63 -8.82 19.85
C ASP A 213 -16.77 -8.40 21.06
N ASN A 214 -15.44 -8.59 21.02
CA ASN A 214 -14.61 -8.55 22.24
C ASN A 214 -13.19 -7.96 22.08
N ILE A 215 -12.85 -7.34 20.95
CA ILE A 215 -11.47 -6.88 20.70
C ILE A 215 -11.43 -5.36 20.60
N ASP A 216 -10.57 -4.74 21.40
CA ASP A 216 -10.30 -3.30 21.37
C ASP A 216 -9.39 -2.98 20.16
N GLN A 217 -9.49 -1.77 19.63
CA GLN A 217 -8.63 -1.26 18.56
C GLN A 217 -7.14 -1.49 18.88
N ASP A 218 -6.76 -1.36 20.16
CA ASP A 218 -5.38 -1.53 20.63
C ASP A 218 -4.86 -2.97 20.55
N THR A 219 -5.77 -3.95 20.44
CA THR A 219 -5.43 -5.38 20.32
C THR A 219 -5.58 -5.93 18.90
N PHE A 220 -6.17 -5.16 17.99
CA PHE A 220 -6.35 -5.55 16.58
C PHE A 220 -5.08 -5.27 15.77
N ALA A 221 -4.24 -6.29 15.59
CA ALA A 221 -2.97 -6.16 14.87
C ALA A 221 -2.98 -6.92 13.54
N PHE A 222 -2.09 -6.53 12.63
CA PHE A 222 -1.94 -7.15 11.30
C PHE A 222 -1.75 -8.67 11.36
N LYS A 223 -0.97 -9.16 12.33
CA LYS A 223 -0.74 -10.60 12.57
C LYS A 223 -2.00 -11.41 12.92
N ASN A 224 -3.09 -10.74 13.30
CA ASN A 224 -4.37 -11.38 13.61
C ASN A 224 -5.24 -11.59 12.36
N LEU A 225 -4.81 -11.07 11.20
CA LEU A 225 -5.54 -11.15 9.95
C LEU A 225 -5.14 -12.41 9.18
N SER A 226 -6.13 -13.15 8.69
CA SER A 226 -5.90 -14.17 7.67
C SER A 226 -5.97 -13.49 6.30
N MET A 227 -4.86 -13.48 5.56
CA MET A 227 -4.74 -12.74 4.31
C MET A 227 -4.31 -13.64 3.15
N ARG A 228 -4.84 -13.38 1.95
CA ARG A 228 -4.39 -14.00 0.70
C ARG A 228 -4.01 -12.93 -0.30
N LEU A 229 -2.74 -12.95 -0.71
CA LEU A 229 -2.25 -12.10 -1.79
C LEU A 229 -2.70 -12.70 -3.14
N ASN A 230 -3.47 -11.93 -3.89
CA ASN A 230 -3.93 -12.28 -5.22
C ASN A 230 -3.14 -11.47 -6.25
N TRP A 231 -2.48 -12.18 -7.15
CA TRP A 231 -1.87 -11.56 -8.32
C TRP A 231 -2.96 -11.20 -9.35
N PRO A 232 -2.80 -10.11 -10.13
CA PRO A 232 -3.73 -9.82 -11.21
C PRO A 232 -3.88 -11.03 -12.12
N THR A 233 -5.12 -11.44 -12.38
CA THR A 233 -5.42 -12.39 -13.46
C THR A 233 -5.06 -11.72 -14.78
N LEU A 234 -4.10 -12.30 -15.52
CA LEU A 234 -3.79 -11.86 -16.87
C LEU A 234 -5.04 -12.08 -17.73
N SER A 235 -5.85 -11.05 -17.91
CA SER A 235 -6.94 -11.04 -18.88
C SER A 235 -6.31 -11.11 -20.27
N GLY A 236 -6.25 -12.32 -20.86
CA GLY A 236 -5.76 -12.50 -22.24
C GLY A 236 -4.97 -13.79 -22.52
N LEU A 237 -4.62 -14.60 -21.51
CA LEU A 237 -4.10 -15.94 -21.78
C LEU A 237 -5.26 -16.94 -21.66
N THR A 238 -5.86 -17.26 -22.80
CA THR A 238 -6.53 -18.55 -22.97
C THR A 238 -5.60 -19.62 -22.45
N GLN A 239 -6.07 -20.41 -21.47
CA GLN A 239 -5.39 -21.61 -21.03
C GLN A 239 -5.09 -22.47 -22.27
N GLY A 240 -3.81 -22.68 -22.54
CA GLY A 240 -3.31 -23.70 -23.46
C GLY A 240 -2.90 -24.94 -22.68
#